data_AF-N1W0Q2-F1
#
_entry.id   AF-N1W0Q2-F1
#
_cell.length_a   1.000
_cell.length_b   1.000
_cell.length_c   1.000
_cell.angle_alpha   90.00
_cell.angle_beta   90.00
_cell.angle_gamma   90.00
#
_symmetry.space_group_name_H-M   'P 1'
#
loop_
_entity.id
_entity.type
_entity.pdbx_description
1 polymer ?
#
loop_
_entity_poly.entity_id
_entity_poly.type
_entity_poly.pdbx_seq_one_letter_code
_entity_poly.pdbx_strand_id
1 'polypeptide(L)'
;MEYIESLLEEYYELSLKLKALGGPGKEADLYDEIMSVEEEICWECSLPASTKNRQLFQFFDQNESKNTNIQKALQSLERARTQYFYKPEKSFFEYLETEKEQGDTKNIRVPVVNGTFYEFLYPV
;
A
#
# COMPACT_ATOMS: atom_id res chain seq x y z
N MET A 1 19.70 3.17 6.24
CA MET A 1 18.58 4.11 6.46
C MET A 1 18.52 5.16 5.36
N GLU A 2 19.67 5.58 4.79
CA GLU A 2 19.75 6.46 3.61
C GLU A 2 19.01 5.95 2.35
N TYR A 3 18.84 4.63 2.20
CA TYR A 3 18.15 4.07 1.02
C TYR A 3 16.65 4.41 0.99
N ILE A 4 15.95 4.26 2.12
CA ILE A 4 14.52 4.60 2.21
C ILE A 4 14.31 6.10 2.02
N GLU A 5 15.21 6.93 2.55
CA GLU A 5 15.19 8.37 2.30
C GLU A 5 15.31 8.67 0.81
N SER A 6 16.25 8.03 0.12
CA SER A 6 16.42 8.18 -1.34
C SER A 6 15.16 7.77 -2.12
N LEU A 7 14.51 6.67 -1.74
CA LEU A 7 13.24 6.24 -2.36
C LEU A 7 12.10 7.23 -2.09
N LEU A 8 12.01 7.78 -0.88
CA LEU A 8 11.02 8.81 -0.53
C LEU A 8 11.26 10.11 -1.28
N GLU A 9 12.52 10.46 -1.53
CA GLU A 9 12.89 11.61 -2.36
C GLU A 9 12.46 11.44 -3.81
N GLU A 10 12.76 10.29 -4.40
CA GLU A 10 12.35 9.93 -5.77
C GLU A 10 10.83 9.93 -5.90
N TYR A 11 10.14 9.26 -4.97
CA TYR A 11 8.69 9.23 -4.89
C TYR A 11 8.08 10.63 -4.82
N TYR A 12 8.65 11.54 -4.02
CA TYR A 12 8.21 12.93 -3.92
C TYR A 12 8.34 13.68 -5.24
N GLU A 13 9.47 13.53 -5.93
CA GLU A 13 9.74 14.19 -7.21
C GLU A 13 8.82 13.69 -8.32
N LEU A 14 8.64 12.38 -8.43
CA LEU A 14 7.72 11.76 -9.38
C LEU A 14 6.28 12.18 -9.10
N SER A 15 5.86 12.23 -7.83
CA SER A 15 4.52 12.66 -7.43
C SER A 15 4.23 14.12 -7.83
N LEU A 16 5.20 15.02 -7.67
CA LEU A 16 5.08 16.39 -8.13
C LEU A 16 4.97 16.48 -9.66
N LYS A 17 5.80 15.69 -10.38
CA LYS A 17 5.77 15.62 -11.84
C LYS A 17 4.42 15.12 -12.36
N LEU A 18 3.90 14.04 -11.77
CA LEU A 18 2.60 13.47 -12.14
C LEU A 18 1.47 14.49 -11.94
N LYS A 19 1.51 15.21 -10.82
CA LYS A 19 0.52 16.26 -10.55
C LYS A 19 0.61 17.41 -11.56
N ALA A 20 1.82 17.83 -11.93
CA ALA A 20 2.03 18.89 -12.93
C ALA A 20 1.52 18.49 -14.32
N LEU A 21 1.63 17.21 -14.68
CA LEU A 21 1.15 16.66 -15.97
C LEU A 21 -0.36 16.35 -15.96
N GLY A 22 -1.05 16.58 -14.84
CA GLY A 22 -2.49 16.47 -14.73
C GLY A 22 -3.00 15.12 -14.24
N GLY A 23 -2.14 14.34 -13.59
CA GLY A 23 -2.52 13.19 -12.77
C GLY A 23 -2.47 11.85 -13.50
N PRO A 24 -2.81 10.76 -12.78
CA PRO A 24 -2.67 9.38 -13.26
C PRO A 24 -3.53 9.04 -14.48
N GLY A 25 -4.61 9.78 -14.73
CA GLY A 25 -5.43 9.61 -15.94
C GLY A 25 -4.80 10.15 -17.22
N LYS A 26 -3.73 10.95 -17.13
CA LYS A 26 -3.03 11.53 -18.29
C LYS A 26 -1.66 10.93 -18.54
N GLU A 27 -0.97 10.52 -17.48
CA GLU A 27 0.37 9.92 -17.54
C GLU A 27 0.34 8.61 -16.75
N ALA A 28 -0.18 7.56 -17.38
CA ALA A 28 -0.32 6.24 -16.76
C ALA A 28 1.04 5.59 -16.46
N ASP A 29 1.98 5.69 -17.40
CA ASP A 29 3.33 5.12 -17.23
C ASP A 29 4.05 5.70 -16.01
N LEU A 30 3.92 7.01 -15.80
CA LEU A 30 4.50 7.70 -14.64
C LEU A 30 3.80 7.28 -13.34
N TYR A 31 2.50 7.00 -13.39
CA TYR A 31 1.77 6.47 -12.24
C TYR A 31 2.22 5.05 -11.88
N ASP A 32 2.45 4.19 -12.87
CA ASP A 32 2.97 2.84 -12.66
C ASP A 32 4.39 2.86 -12.09
N GLU A 33 5.24 3.79 -12.54
CA GLU A 33 6.56 4.05 -11.97
C GLU A 33 6.45 4.44 -10.49
N ILE A 34 5.57 5.40 -10.16
CA ILE A 34 5.30 5.80 -8.77
C ILE A 34 4.85 4.61 -7.93
N MET A 35 3.93 3.79 -8.44
CA MET A 35 3.45 2.60 -7.72
C MET A 35 4.57 1.58 -7.46
N SER A 36 5.53 1.45 -8.38
CA SER A 36 6.69 0.58 -8.21
C SER A 36 7.58 1.06 -7.06
N VAL A 37 7.83 2.37 -6.97
CA VAL A 37 8.56 2.97 -5.84
C VAL A 37 7.80 2.79 -4.52
N GLU A 38 6.47 2.92 -4.52
CA GLU A 38 5.65 2.67 -3.33
C GLU A 38 5.79 1.23 -2.81
N GLU A 39 5.84 0.26 -3.72
CA GLU A 39 6.04 -1.15 -3.39
C GLU A 39 7.41 -1.39 -2.77
N GLU A 40 8.45 -0.78 -3.33
CA GLU A 40 9.80 -0.90 -2.85
C GLU A 40 9.97 -0.30 -1.45
N ILE A 41 9.43 0.89 -1.21
CA ILE A 41 9.41 1.51 0.13
C ILE A 41 8.74 0.59 1.15
N CYS A 42 7.60 -0.03 0.79
CA CYS A 42 6.91 -0.96 1.68
C CYS A 42 7.78 -2.19 1.99
N TRP A 43 8.43 -2.76 0.96
CA TRP A 43 9.32 -3.90 1.09
C TRP A 43 10.49 -3.61 2.05
N GLU A 44 11.18 -2.50 1.84
CA GLU A 44 12.28 -2.05 2.70
C GLU A 44 11.84 -1.82 4.16
N CYS A 45 10.59 -1.41 4.36
CA CYS A 45 10.00 -1.24 5.68
C CYS A 45 9.44 -2.52 6.29
N SER A 46 9.57 -3.68 5.63
CA SER A 46 8.94 -4.95 6.04
C SER A 46 7.43 -4.84 6.21
N LEU A 47 6.79 -4.02 5.37
CA LEU A 47 5.36 -3.81 5.34
C LEU A 47 4.78 -4.46 4.09
N PRO A 48 3.58 -5.09 4.16
CA PRO A 48 2.90 -5.53 2.96
C PRO A 48 2.53 -4.31 2.12
N ALA A 49 2.72 -4.38 0.81
CA ALA A 49 2.38 -3.30 -0.13
C ALA A 49 0.86 -3.19 -0.37
N SER A 50 0.07 -3.19 0.71
CA SER A 50 -1.38 -2.98 0.66
C SER A 50 -1.67 -1.50 0.39
N THR A 51 -2.87 -1.20 -0.13
CA THR A 51 -3.32 0.19 -0.34
C THR A 51 -3.20 1.04 0.93
N LYS A 52 -3.48 0.45 2.10
CA LYS A 52 -3.37 1.11 3.39
C LYS A 52 -1.92 1.52 3.73
N ASN A 53 -0.95 0.66 3.44
CA ASN A 53 0.45 0.94 3.74
C ASN A 53 1.09 1.88 2.73
N ARG A 54 0.73 1.76 1.45
CA ARG A 54 1.16 2.73 0.41
C ARG A 54 0.67 4.15 0.73
N GLN A 55 -0.50 4.27 1.36
CA GLN A 55 -1.05 5.56 1.81
C GLN A 55 -0.25 6.23 2.95
N LEU A 56 0.63 5.51 3.65
CA LEU A 56 1.36 6.05 4.82
C LEU A 56 2.32 7.18 4.46
N PHE A 57 2.75 7.24 3.20
CA PHE A 57 3.71 8.21 2.68
C PHE A 57 3.20 8.96 1.44
N GLN A 58 1.92 8.76 1.05
CA GLN A 58 1.23 9.48 -0.04
C GLN A 58 0.81 10.92 0.32
N PHE A 59 0.75 11.28 1.60
CA PHE A 59 0.21 12.56 2.06
C PHE A 59 1.28 13.64 2.18
N PHE A 60 1.93 13.97 1.07
CA PHE A 60 2.82 15.12 1.04
C PHE A 60 2.02 16.43 1.03
N ASP A 61 2.29 17.28 2.02
CA ASP A 61 1.77 18.63 2.04
C ASP A 61 2.67 19.52 1.18
N GLN A 62 2.09 20.14 0.16
CA GLN A 62 2.81 21.02 -0.76
C GLN A 62 3.25 22.34 -0.12
N ASN A 63 2.67 22.68 1.03
CA ASN A 63 3.05 23.85 1.79
C ASN A 63 4.26 23.57 2.70
N GLU A 64 4.67 22.31 2.81
CA GLU A 64 5.81 21.90 3.62
C GLU A 64 7.04 21.61 2.77
N SER A 65 8.22 21.71 3.39
CA SER A 65 9.47 21.39 2.71
C SER A 65 9.56 19.90 2.38
N LYS A 66 10.27 19.55 1.29
CA LYS A 66 10.61 18.16 0.93
C LYS A 66 11.13 17.37 2.14
N ASN A 67 12.07 17.95 2.89
CA ASN A 67 12.64 17.32 4.08
C ASN A 67 11.62 17.07 5.18
N THR A 68 10.70 18.01 5.42
CA THR A 68 9.63 17.83 6.41
C THR A 68 8.70 16.69 6.02
N ASN A 69 8.31 16.63 4.75
CA ASN A 69 7.49 15.56 4.20
C ASN A 69 8.14 14.19 4.33
N ILE A 70 9.44 14.08 4.00
CA ILE A 70 10.21 12.84 4.13
C ILE A 70 10.29 12.40 5.59
N GLN A 71 10.61 13.31 6.51
CA GLN A 71 10.70 12.99 7.94
C GLN A 71 9.35 12.51 8.51
N LYS A 72 8.23 13.11 8.07
CA LYS A 72 6.90 12.63 8.45
C LYS A 72 6.61 11.24 7.89
N ALA A 73 6.95 10.97 6.63
CA ALA A 73 6.79 9.67 6.01
C ALA A 73 7.60 8.59 6.75
N LEU A 74 8.87 8.86 7.08
CA LEU A 74 9.71 7.96 7.88
C LEU A 74 9.07 7.63 9.24
N GLN A 75 8.58 8.63 9.96
CA GLN A 75 7.90 8.40 11.24
C GLN A 75 6.63 7.55 11.09
N SER A 76 5.84 7.78 10.04
CA SER A 76 4.65 6.98 9.74
C SER A 76 5.01 5.53 9.41
N LEU A 77 6.04 5.32 8.59
CA LEU A 77 6.54 3.99 8.23
C LEU A 77 7.08 3.24 9.45
N GLU A 78 7.83 3.91 10.33
CA GLU A 78 8.38 3.30 11.54
C GLU A 78 7.26 2.89 12.52
N ARG A 79 6.24 3.75 12.69
CA ARG A 79 5.06 3.42 13.50
C ARG A 79 4.29 2.24 12.92
N ALA A 80 4.06 2.23 11.60
CA ALA A 80 3.36 1.15 10.93
C ALA A 80 4.14 -0.16 11.02
N ARG A 81 5.46 -0.13 10.80
CA ARG A 81 6.34 -1.31 10.96
C ARG A 81 6.23 -1.86 12.38
N THR A 82 6.29 -0.99 13.38
CA THR A 82 6.15 -1.39 14.78
C THR A 82 4.80 -2.03 15.06
N GLN A 83 3.71 -1.40 14.60
CA GLN A 83 2.36 -1.95 14.73
C GLN A 83 2.22 -3.30 14.04
N TYR A 84 2.72 -3.44 12.82
CA TYR A 84 2.68 -4.67 12.05
C TYR A 84 3.48 -5.79 12.71
N PHE A 85 4.64 -5.47 13.30
CA PHE A 85 5.46 -6.45 14.02
C PHE A 85 4.74 -7.03 15.24
N TYR A 86 4.07 -6.18 16.04
CA TYR A 86 3.39 -6.61 17.26
C TYR A 86 1.97 -7.14 17.03
N LYS A 87 1.33 -6.71 15.95
CA LYS A 87 -0.02 -7.14 15.58
C LYS A 87 -0.11 -7.17 14.05
N PRO A 88 0.45 -8.21 13.41
CA PRO A 88 0.32 -8.36 11.97
C PRO A 88 -1.16 -8.38 11.59
N GLU A 89 -1.52 -7.69 10.51
CA GLU A 89 -2.87 -7.83 9.96
C GLU A 89 -3.08 -9.30 9.62
N LYS A 90 -4.25 -9.83 9.99
CA LYS A 90 -4.59 -11.23 9.79
C LYS A 90 -4.30 -11.62 8.35
N SER A 91 -3.57 -12.72 8.16
CA SER A 91 -3.37 -13.24 6.81
C SER A 91 -4.73 -13.63 6.20
N PHE A 92 -4.83 -13.64 4.87
CA PHE A 92 -6.05 -14.07 4.17
C PHE A 92 -6.54 -15.46 4.65
N PHE A 93 -5.62 -16.34 5.03
CA PHE A 93 -5.94 -17.65 5.62
C PHE A 93 -6.61 -17.55 6.99
N GLU A 94 -6.12 -16.67 7.88
CA GLU A 94 -6.75 -16.44 9.17
C GLU A 94 -8.14 -15.81 9.02
N TYR A 95 -8.37 -14.98 8.00
CA TYR A 95 -9.71 -14.46 7.69
C TYR A 95 -10.67 -15.60 7.29
N LEU A 96 -10.22 -16.51 6.40
CA LEU A 96 -11.01 -17.68 5.99
C LEU A 96 -11.27 -18.67 7.14
N GLU A 97 -10.35 -18.81 8.08
CA GLU A 97 -10.54 -19.64 9.27
C GLU A 97 -11.50 -19.00 10.28
N THR A 98 -11.49 -17.66 10.40
CA THR A 98 -12.41 -16.95 11.30
C THR A 98 -13.88 -17.09 10.84
N GLU A 99 -14.14 -17.24 9.54
CA GLU A 99 -15.50 -17.47 9.01
C GLU A 99 -16.02 -18.90 9.22
N LYS A 100 -15.15 -19.89 9.49
CA LYS A 100 -15.58 -21.29 9.71
C LYS A 100 -16.19 -21.54 11.08
N GLU A 101 -15.98 -20.66 12.06
CA GLU A 101 -16.49 -20.85 13.43
C GLU A 101 -17.90 -20.26 13.66
N GLN A 102 -18.44 -19.46 12.73
CA GLN A 102 -19.83 -19.01 12.79
C GLN A 102 -20.69 -19.82 11.83
N GLY A 103 -21.15 -20.96 12.32
CA GLY A 103 -22.20 -21.75 11.68
C GLY A 103 -23.49 -20.93 11.54
N ASP A 104 -23.70 -20.33 10.38
CA ASP A 104 -25.00 -20.27 9.73
C ASP A 104 -24.76 -19.99 8.24
N THR A 105 -24.97 -21.01 7.40
CA THR A 105 -24.85 -20.88 5.94
C THR A 105 -25.93 -19.93 5.42
N LYS A 106 -25.66 -18.63 5.45
CA LYS A 106 -26.45 -17.60 4.80
C LYS A 106 -25.56 -16.84 3.83
N ASN A 107 -25.58 -17.31 2.58
CA ASN A 107 -25.17 -16.59 1.38
C ASN A 107 -23.92 -15.73 1.54
N ILE A 108 -22.75 -16.35 1.39
CA ILE A 108 -21.49 -15.66 1.15
C ILE A 108 -21.64 -14.85 -0.14
N ARG A 109 -21.97 -13.56 -0.02
CA ARG A 109 -21.85 -12.61 -1.13
C ARG A 109 -20.43 -12.11 -1.13
N VAL A 110 -19.61 -12.72 -1.98
CA VAL A 110 -18.26 -12.27 -2.28
C VAL A 110 -18.34 -10.82 -2.81
N PRO A 111 -17.59 -9.85 -2.26
CA PRO A 111 -17.59 -8.49 -2.80
C PRO A 111 -17.01 -8.52 -4.21
N VAL A 112 -17.85 -8.16 -5.17
CA VAL A 112 -17.50 -8.05 -6.58
C VAL A 112 -16.62 -6.82 -6.76
N VAL A 113 -15.32 -7.02 -6.98
CA VAL A 113 -14.45 -5.99 -7.56
C VAL A 113 -14.39 -6.30 -9.06
N ASN A 114 -15.10 -5.49 -9.87
CA ASN A 114 -15.09 -5.55 -11.34
C ASN A 114 -15.47 -6.90 -11.99
N GLY A 115 -16.45 -7.61 -11.46
CA GLY A 115 -17.17 -8.67 -12.19
C GLY A 115 -16.39 -9.92 -12.56
N THR A 116 -15.18 -10.12 -12.02
CA THR A 116 -14.33 -11.27 -12.38
C THR A 116 -14.29 -12.29 -11.24
N PHE A 117 -14.73 -13.51 -11.51
CA PHE A 117 -14.66 -14.65 -10.59
C PHE A 117 -13.29 -15.31 -10.75
N TYR A 118 -12.51 -15.44 -9.67
CA TYR A 118 -11.32 -16.30 -9.65
C TYR A 118 -11.66 -17.61 -8.95
N GLU A 119 -11.92 -18.64 -9.76
CA GLU A 119 -12.08 -20.01 -9.29
C GLU A 119 -10.69 -20.67 -9.25
N PHE A 120 -10.08 -20.74 -8.06
CA PHE A 120 -8.81 -21.47 -7.88
C PHE A 120 -9.13 -22.96 -7.68
N LEU A 121 -9.05 -23.73 -8.76
CA LEU A 121 -9.05 -25.19 -8.71
C LEU A 121 -7.69 -25.66 -8.21
N TYR A 122 -7.61 -26.12 -6.96
CA TYR A 122 -6.46 -26.89 -6.49
C TYR A 122 -6.61 -28.35 -6.97
N PRO A 123 -5.61 -28.95 -7.63
CA PRO A 123 -5.59 -30.39 -7.85
C PRO A 123 -5.38 -31.11 -6.51
N VAL A 124 -6.20 -32.12 -6.26
CA VAL A 124 -6.15 -33.04 -5.11
C VAL A 124 -4.96 -33.98 -5.22
#